data_AF-A0A3M1DEF7-F1
#
_entry.id   AF-A0A3M1DEF7-F1
#
_cell.length_a   1.000
_cell.length_b   1.000
_cell.length_c   1.000
_cell.angle_alpha   90.00
_cell.angle_beta   90.00
_cell.angle_gamma   90.00
#
_symmetry.space_group_name_H-M   'P 1'
#
loop_
_entity.id
_entity.type
_entity.pdbx_description
1 polymer ?
#
loop_
_entity_poly.entity_id
_entity_poly.type
_entity_poly.pdbx_seq_one_letter_code
_entity_poly.pdbx_strand_id
1 'polypeptide(L)'
;LASSPYALYLVVDGEDYVVSYGSCRRSRTGFEEYCYDQSDYVDCQKGKYECPEIEEHDNNTNWCCPYDVKNVKFSGGEAYWGAHVTFTELGKPDIELTRETSPDDLLALSVNEEVSVTLNFKNKGERALTGGRFTEQLPPGFSFLPDSSDTLFTWAEGLLTLKVNLNPGDEKAYRYVLRPVRYAEGVLNGTFTYTVNGEERRIFPKPITLKAPEPYTLTQILTPQRILDDETSEYVLLVNNTGAKKLNVSVQLFGFFDFLPSLSGFTRTGHTYEGTEELDVGEFYNLTLTLDPPEAGWYSLRTVVSPATSERSYLETWDSRLVVTRRTLTPILVLPEEIHEGEPFTVRAIADNTGSQTDFTILGATLTSTHFDEEQGKGGVVLAGTTRDLLEASFTAPNVTGNITFTLTGEYREEGKEQQTFREEKRVLVVPETLHETAGAEPGSTGTTGSLTGNLSGNLSGNLTASNETNNTDTGPDEVPSGGFIVRFLNRLAAWLKSFF
;
A
#
# COMPACT_ATOMS: atom_id res chain seq x y z
N LEU A 1 -24.42 -38.12 33.15
CA LEU A 1 -23.58 -39.22 33.68
C LEU A 1 -22.20 -39.05 33.07
N ALA A 2 -21.29 -38.39 33.78
CA ALA A 2 -19.94 -38.18 33.28
C ALA A 2 -19.23 -39.54 33.19
N SER A 3 -18.67 -39.86 32.03
CA SER A 3 -17.86 -41.05 31.84
C SER A 3 -16.57 -40.90 32.65
N SER A 4 -16.34 -41.79 33.61
CA SER A 4 -15.09 -41.86 34.36
C SER A 4 -13.91 -41.94 33.36
N PRO A 5 -12.84 -41.15 33.53
CA PRO A 5 -11.67 -41.21 32.66
C PRO A 5 -10.78 -42.41 32.95
N TYR A 6 -11.23 -43.38 33.73
CA TYR A 6 -10.45 -44.56 34.11
C TYR A 6 -11.10 -45.82 33.54
N ALA A 7 -10.28 -46.79 33.17
CA ALA A 7 -10.72 -48.18 32.98
C ALA A 7 -10.12 -49.03 34.10
N LEU A 8 -10.89 -50.03 34.51
CA LEU A 8 -10.43 -51.02 35.47
C LEU A 8 -9.63 -52.08 34.69
N TYR A 9 -8.32 -52.11 34.91
CA TYR A 9 -7.48 -53.23 34.50
C TYR A 9 -7.39 -54.21 35.66
N LEU A 10 -7.85 -55.44 35.42
CA LEU A 10 -8.02 -56.47 36.43
C LEU A 10 -7.31 -57.73 35.95
N VAL A 11 -6.32 -58.20 36.71
CA VAL A 11 -5.65 -59.48 36.43
C VAL A 11 -6.18 -60.53 37.41
N VAL A 12 -6.86 -61.55 36.91
CA VAL A 12 -7.42 -62.66 37.72
C VAL A 12 -6.90 -63.97 37.17
N ASP A 13 -6.26 -64.76 38.03
CA ASP A 13 -5.64 -66.05 37.69
C ASP A 13 -4.70 -66.01 36.46
N GLY A 14 -4.06 -64.85 36.24
CA GLY A 14 -3.13 -64.62 35.13
C GLY A 14 -3.81 -64.22 33.80
N GLU A 15 -5.13 -63.99 33.77
CA GLU A 15 -5.84 -63.42 32.62
C GLU A 15 -6.14 -61.92 32.84
N ASP A 16 -5.94 -61.11 31.79
CA ASP A 16 -6.19 -59.67 31.80
C ASP A 16 -7.63 -59.33 31.38
N TYR A 17 -8.32 -58.56 32.23
CA TYR A 17 -9.65 -58.02 32.00
C TYR A 17 -9.61 -56.49 31.98
N VAL A 18 -10.18 -55.89 30.93
CA VAL A 18 -10.43 -54.44 30.85
C VAL A 18 -11.93 -54.23 30.97
N VAL A 19 -12.35 -53.52 32.03
CA VAL A 19 -13.76 -53.20 32.31
C VAL A 19 -13.94 -51.68 32.27
N SER A 20 -14.76 -51.21 31.33
CA SER A 20 -15.08 -49.79 31.20
C SER A 20 -16.08 -49.36 32.27
N TYR A 21 -16.03 -48.09 32.68
CA TYR A 21 -16.97 -47.54 33.65
C TYR A 21 -18.43 -47.66 33.19
N GLY A 22 -19.29 -48.17 34.07
CA GLY A 22 -20.70 -48.46 33.81
C GLY A 22 -20.94 -49.74 33.00
N SER A 23 -19.92 -50.58 32.81
CA SER A 23 -20.04 -51.85 32.07
C SER A 23 -19.59 -53.04 32.91
N CYS A 24 -19.99 -54.24 32.47
CA CYS A 24 -19.57 -55.50 33.05
C CYS A 24 -18.90 -56.38 31.99
N ARG A 25 -17.94 -57.20 32.41
CA ARG A 25 -17.27 -58.18 31.56
C ARG A 25 -17.25 -59.52 32.27
N ARG A 26 -17.77 -60.57 31.61
CA ARG A 26 -17.70 -61.92 32.15
C ARG A 26 -16.32 -62.54 31.98
N SER A 27 -15.91 -63.29 32.99
CA SER A 27 -14.79 -64.22 32.94
C SER A 27 -14.93 -65.20 31.79
N ARG A 28 -13.81 -65.75 31.33
CA ARG A 28 -13.79 -66.72 30.22
C ARG A 28 -14.53 -68.02 30.56
N THR A 29 -14.57 -68.40 31.83
CA THR A 29 -15.32 -69.55 32.33
C THR A 29 -16.83 -69.28 32.39
N GLY A 30 -17.25 -68.01 32.29
CA GLY A 30 -18.64 -67.57 32.27
C GLY A 30 -19.31 -67.54 33.63
N PHE A 31 -18.61 -67.93 34.70
CA PHE A 31 -19.16 -68.02 36.06
C PHE A 31 -19.09 -66.68 36.80
N GLU A 32 -18.12 -65.84 36.47
CA GLU A 32 -17.89 -64.55 37.13
C GLU A 32 -18.15 -63.39 36.18
N GLU A 33 -18.67 -62.28 36.71
CA GLU A 33 -18.93 -61.04 35.99
C GLU A 33 -18.30 -59.86 36.74
N TYR A 34 -17.35 -59.19 36.09
CA TYR A 34 -16.62 -58.05 36.64
C TYR A 34 -17.28 -56.77 36.16
N CYS A 35 -17.92 -56.04 37.07
CA CYS A 35 -18.57 -54.76 36.79
C CYS A 35 -17.75 -53.61 37.37
N TYR A 36 -17.70 -52.47 36.69
CA TYR A 36 -17.10 -51.24 37.21
C TYR A 36 -18.18 -50.15 37.29
N ASP A 37 -18.60 -49.76 38.50
CA ASP A 37 -19.66 -48.77 38.71
C ASP A 37 -19.25 -47.57 39.59
N GLN A 38 -20.18 -46.62 39.77
CA GLN A 38 -19.95 -45.34 40.45
C GLN A 38 -19.67 -45.46 41.96
N SER A 39 -20.11 -46.55 42.59
CA SER A 39 -19.98 -46.73 44.05
C SER A 39 -18.54 -47.04 44.48
N ASP A 40 -17.78 -47.73 43.62
CA ASP A 40 -16.39 -48.12 43.90
C ASP A 40 -15.40 -46.94 43.77
N TYR A 41 -15.70 -45.96 42.93
CA TYR A 41 -14.81 -44.81 42.68
C TYR A 41 -14.79 -43.77 43.82
N VAL A 42 -15.92 -43.61 44.53
CA VAL A 42 -16.09 -42.56 45.56
C VAL A 42 -15.32 -42.88 46.85
N ASP A 43 -15.00 -44.14 47.11
CA ASP A 43 -14.34 -44.57 48.34
C ASP A 43 -12.79 -44.43 48.30
N CYS A 44 -12.12 -44.57 47.14
CA CYS A 44 -10.65 -44.33 47.06
C CYS A 44 -10.31 -42.82 47.12
N GLN A 45 -11.14 -41.91 46.56
CA GLN A 45 -10.81 -40.46 46.57
C GLN A 45 -11.06 -39.76 47.92
N LYS A 46 -11.90 -40.30 48.80
CA LYS A 46 -12.28 -39.61 50.04
C LYS A 46 -11.28 -39.71 51.18
N GLY A 47 -10.10 -40.33 50.98
CA GLY A 47 -9.03 -40.36 51.98
C GLY A 47 -9.49 -40.81 53.38
N LYS A 48 -10.51 -41.68 53.45
CA LYS A 48 -11.16 -42.03 54.72
C LYS A 48 -10.40 -43.08 55.53
N TYR A 49 -9.21 -43.45 55.05
CA TYR A 49 -8.27 -44.32 55.73
C TYR A 49 -6.92 -43.60 55.77
N GLU A 50 -6.49 -43.24 56.98
CA GLU A 50 -5.11 -42.80 57.24
C GLU A 50 -4.17 -43.93 56.82
N CYS A 51 -3.18 -43.62 55.98
CA CYS A 51 -2.12 -44.57 55.66
C CYS A 51 -1.37 -44.90 56.96
N PRO A 52 -1.24 -46.17 57.37
CA PRO A 52 -0.29 -46.50 58.42
C PRO A 52 1.10 -46.10 57.94
N GLU A 53 1.85 -45.38 58.78
CA GLU A 53 3.26 -45.05 58.53
C GLU A 53 4.02 -46.33 58.17
N ILE A 54 4.51 -46.41 56.93
CA ILE A 54 5.48 -47.42 56.53
C ILE A 54 6.84 -46.74 56.65
N GLU A 55 7.68 -47.24 57.56
CA GLU A 55 9.08 -46.85 57.66
C GLU A 55 9.81 -47.17 56.35
N GLU A 56 10.39 -46.13 55.75
CA GLU A 56 11.46 -46.12 54.74
C GLU A 56 11.39 -47.17 53.61
N HIS A 57 10.75 -46.82 52.49
CA HIS A 57 11.31 -47.17 51.17
C HIS A 57 10.84 -46.26 50.02
N ASP A 58 11.85 -45.65 49.37
CA ASP A 58 11.94 -45.01 48.05
C ASP A 58 10.84 -44.06 47.53
N ASN A 59 11.24 -42.79 47.42
CA ASN A 59 10.48 -41.60 47.07
C ASN A 59 10.16 -41.44 45.57
N ASN A 60 9.62 -42.45 44.89
CA ASN A 60 9.10 -42.19 43.54
C ASN A 60 7.78 -42.89 43.23
N THR A 61 6.71 -42.12 43.40
CA THR A 61 5.41 -42.22 42.71
C THR A 61 4.69 -43.56 42.76
N ASN A 62 4.00 -43.81 43.88
CA ASN A 62 2.78 -44.63 43.90
C ASN A 62 1.76 -43.95 44.82
N TRP A 63 0.59 -43.60 44.28
CA TRP A 63 -0.58 -43.31 45.10
C TRP A 63 -0.96 -44.59 45.84
N CYS A 64 -0.72 -44.64 47.15
CA CYS A 64 -1.16 -45.76 47.97
C CYS A 64 -2.69 -45.67 48.17
N CYS A 65 -3.49 -46.37 47.34
CA CYS A 65 -4.63 -47.08 47.93
C CYS A 65 -3.99 -48.35 48.53
N PRO A 66 -3.82 -48.47 49.86
CA PRO A 66 -3.16 -49.64 50.46
C PRO A 66 -3.92 -50.91 50.05
N TYR A 67 -3.15 -51.98 49.89
CA TYR A 67 -3.43 -53.33 49.38
C TYR A 67 -4.61 -54.10 50.00
N ASP A 68 -5.63 -53.43 50.53
CA ASP A 68 -6.82 -54.05 51.09
C ASP A 68 -8.05 -53.38 50.47
N VAL A 69 -8.24 -53.59 49.16
CA VAL A 69 -9.48 -53.21 48.46
C VAL A 69 -10.60 -54.16 48.91
N LYS A 70 -10.98 -54.10 50.19
CA LYS A 70 -12.11 -54.83 50.79
C LYS A 70 -13.46 -54.50 50.14
N ASN A 71 -13.47 -53.58 49.19
CA ASN A 71 -14.70 -53.04 48.61
C ASN A 71 -14.89 -53.31 47.11
N VAL A 72 -14.00 -54.04 46.40
CA VAL A 72 -14.42 -54.59 45.10
C VAL A 72 -15.38 -55.74 45.40
N LYS A 73 -16.68 -55.45 45.43
CA LYS A 73 -17.71 -56.44 45.68
C LYS A 73 -18.08 -57.13 44.37
N PHE A 74 -17.69 -58.40 44.27
CA PHE A 74 -18.09 -59.30 43.20
C PHE A 74 -19.56 -59.71 43.38
N SER A 75 -20.22 -60.21 42.33
CA SER A 75 -21.60 -60.72 42.44
C SER A 75 -21.66 -61.90 43.43
N GLY A 76 -22.02 -61.61 44.68
CA GLY A 76 -21.98 -62.58 45.79
C GLY A 76 -21.36 -62.04 47.08
N GLY A 77 -20.62 -60.94 47.04
CA GLY A 77 -20.13 -60.23 48.23
C GLY A 77 -18.85 -60.78 48.88
N GLU A 78 -18.19 -61.77 48.30
CA GLU A 78 -16.90 -62.29 48.78
C GLU A 78 -15.72 -61.64 48.05
N ALA A 79 -14.69 -61.25 48.81
CA ALA A 79 -13.47 -60.65 48.26
C ALA A 79 -12.53 -61.74 47.70
N TYR A 80 -12.05 -61.57 46.47
CA TYR A 80 -11.12 -62.50 45.83
C TYR A 80 -9.67 -62.18 46.22
N TRP A 81 -9.03 -63.11 46.92
CA TRP A 81 -7.62 -62.99 47.32
C TRP A 81 -6.72 -63.29 46.11
N GLY A 82 -6.17 -62.26 45.47
CA GLY A 82 -5.23 -62.41 44.34
C GLY A 82 -5.47 -61.48 43.15
N ALA A 83 -6.53 -60.67 43.16
CA ALA A 83 -6.78 -59.71 42.09
C ALA A 83 -5.87 -58.48 42.24
N HIS A 84 -5.02 -58.23 41.23
CA HIS A 84 -4.30 -56.97 41.10
C HIS A 84 -5.16 -55.99 40.30
N VAL A 85 -5.55 -54.89 40.94
CA VAL A 85 -6.34 -53.83 40.33
C VAL A 85 -5.44 -52.64 40.06
N THR A 86 -5.31 -52.26 38.79
CA THR A 86 -4.64 -51.03 38.41
C THR A 86 -5.66 -50.12 37.74
N PHE A 87 -5.81 -48.92 38.28
CA PHE A 87 -6.55 -47.86 37.61
C PHE A 87 -5.59 -47.15 36.68
N THR A 88 -5.69 -47.46 35.39
CA THR A 88 -5.01 -46.68 34.36
C THR A 88 -5.96 -45.57 33.94
N GLU A 89 -5.49 -44.32 34.01
CA GLU A 89 -6.19 -43.22 33.37
C GLU A 89 -6.25 -43.54 31.88
N LEU A 90 -7.46 -43.73 31.35
CA LEU A 90 -7.66 -43.88 29.91
C LEU A 90 -7.08 -42.63 29.27
N GLY A 91 -6.18 -42.80 28.30
CA GLY A 91 -5.57 -41.67 27.61
C GLY A 91 -6.63 -40.69 27.09
N LYS A 92 -6.26 -39.41 27.01
CA LYS A 92 -7.13 -38.37 26.44
C LYS A 92 -7.29 -38.55 24.92
N PRO A 93 -8.38 -38.06 24.30
CA PRO A 93 -8.38 -37.87 22.86
C PRO A 93 -7.23 -36.93 22.50
N ASP A 94 -6.49 -37.27 21.45
CA ASP A 94 -5.40 -36.48 20.90
C ASP A 94 -5.68 -36.26 19.43
N ILE A 95 -6.12 -35.05 19.10
CA ILE A 95 -6.67 -34.74 17.79
C ILE A 95 -5.62 -34.02 16.96
N GLU A 96 -5.34 -34.58 15.80
CA GLU A 96 -4.64 -33.91 14.72
C GLU A 96 -5.68 -33.44 13.70
N LEU A 97 -5.52 -32.20 13.24
CA LEU A 97 -6.33 -31.58 12.20
C LEU A 97 -5.41 -30.98 11.15
N THR A 98 -5.52 -31.46 9.91
CA THR A 98 -4.91 -30.86 8.74
C THR A 98 -5.97 -30.41 7.75
N ARG A 99 -5.59 -29.55 6.80
CA ARG A 99 -6.50 -29.04 5.77
C ARG A 99 -5.82 -29.07 4.41
N GLU A 100 -6.61 -29.31 3.38
CA GLU A 100 -6.20 -29.32 1.98
C GLU A 100 -7.23 -28.54 1.15
N THR A 101 -6.81 -28.02 0.00
CA THR A 101 -7.66 -27.22 -0.88
C THR A 101 -7.53 -27.65 -2.33
N SER A 102 -8.57 -27.37 -3.11
CA SER A 102 -8.54 -27.47 -4.57
C SER A 102 -9.39 -26.34 -5.16
N PRO A 103 -8.87 -25.53 -6.10
CA PRO A 103 -7.51 -25.57 -6.66
C PRO A 103 -6.42 -25.19 -5.64
N ASP A 104 -5.15 -25.38 -6.02
CA ASP A 104 -3.99 -25.02 -5.20
C ASP A 104 -3.68 -23.52 -5.22
N ASP A 105 -3.93 -22.85 -6.35
CA ASP A 105 -3.78 -21.40 -6.47
C ASP A 105 -5.05 -20.68 -6.02
N LEU A 106 -5.02 -20.23 -4.77
CA LEU A 106 -6.13 -19.53 -4.13
C LEU A 106 -5.99 -18.01 -4.20
N LEU A 107 -4.95 -17.49 -4.86
CA LEU A 107 -4.67 -16.06 -4.94
C LEU A 107 -5.20 -15.39 -6.23
N ALA A 108 -5.68 -16.21 -7.18
CA ALA A 108 -6.17 -15.78 -8.48
C ALA A 108 -7.54 -16.39 -8.84
N LEU A 109 -8.43 -16.52 -7.85
CA LEU A 109 -9.74 -17.14 -8.06
C LEU A 109 -10.64 -16.30 -8.98
N SER A 110 -11.31 -16.95 -9.92
CA SER A 110 -12.38 -16.33 -10.70
C SER A 110 -13.66 -16.24 -9.87
N VAL A 111 -14.49 -15.21 -10.11
CA VAL A 111 -15.83 -15.16 -9.52
C VAL A 111 -16.62 -16.40 -9.94
N ASN A 112 -17.34 -16.99 -8.98
CA ASN A 112 -18.04 -18.26 -9.06
C ASN A 112 -17.18 -19.53 -9.16
N GLU A 113 -15.86 -19.41 -9.16
CA GLU A 113 -14.98 -20.59 -9.11
C GLU A 113 -15.15 -21.34 -7.78
N GLU A 114 -15.39 -22.64 -7.87
CA GLU A 114 -15.56 -23.47 -6.69
C GLU A 114 -14.22 -23.81 -6.06
N VAL A 115 -14.09 -23.50 -4.78
CA VAL A 115 -12.97 -23.90 -3.93
C VAL A 115 -13.45 -24.99 -2.99
N SER A 116 -12.87 -26.18 -3.14
CA SER A 116 -13.08 -27.30 -2.23
C SER A 116 -12.06 -27.23 -1.10
N VAL A 117 -12.51 -27.32 0.14
CA VAL A 117 -11.68 -27.43 1.34
C VAL A 117 -11.96 -28.76 2.03
N THR A 118 -10.91 -29.55 2.24
CA THR A 118 -10.98 -30.85 2.92
C THR A 118 -10.31 -30.73 4.28
N LEU A 119 -11.05 -31.05 5.35
CA LEU A 119 -10.57 -31.12 6.73
C LEU A 119 -10.28 -32.58 7.08
N ASN A 120 -9.03 -32.92 7.37
CA ASN A 120 -8.62 -34.26 7.75
C ASN A 120 -8.40 -34.30 9.26
N PHE A 121 -9.24 -35.07 9.96
CA PHE A 121 -9.14 -35.28 11.40
C PHE A 121 -8.61 -36.67 11.69
N LYS A 122 -7.67 -36.78 12.63
CA LYS A 122 -7.15 -38.05 13.13
C LYS A 122 -7.12 -38.04 14.66
N ASN A 123 -7.65 -39.10 15.27
CA ASN A 123 -7.55 -39.27 16.72
C ASN A 123 -6.39 -40.22 17.06
N LYS A 124 -5.25 -39.65 17.46
CA LYS A 124 -4.06 -40.37 17.93
C LYS A 124 -4.17 -40.80 19.39
N GLY A 125 -5.21 -40.34 20.10
CA GLY A 125 -5.42 -40.64 21.49
C GLY A 125 -6.07 -41.99 21.72
N GLU A 126 -6.07 -42.43 22.98
CA GLU A 126 -6.60 -43.74 23.39
C GLU A 126 -8.11 -43.71 23.68
N ARG A 127 -8.72 -42.52 23.69
CA ARG A 127 -10.15 -42.33 23.97
C ARG A 127 -10.87 -41.69 22.80
N ALA A 128 -12.12 -42.11 22.61
CA ALA A 128 -13.00 -41.55 21.61
C ALA A 128 -13.27 -40.06 21.86
N LEU A 129 -13.16 -39.26 20.81
CA LEU A 129 -13.64 -37.88 20.77
C LEU A 129 -15.15 -37.90 20.60
N THR A 130 -15.84 -37.23 21.52
CA THR A 130 -17.29 -36.99 21.42
C THR A 130 -17.57 -35.50 21.49
N GLY A 131 -18.46 -35.01 20.62
CA GLY A 131 -18.91 -33.62 20.63
C GLY A 131 -17.88 -32.59 20.17
N GLY A 132 -16.86 -32.99 19.41
CA GLY A 132 -15.94 -32.04 18.78
C GLY A 132 -16.68 -31.11 17.82
N ARG A 133 -16.31 -29.83 17.79
CA ARG A 133 -16.97 -28.82 16.96
C ARG A 133 -15.94 -27.98 16.21
N PHE A 134 -16.01 -28.03 14.88
CA PHE A 134 -15.32 -27.11 14.00
C PHE A 134 -16.22 -25.92 13.69
N THR A 135 -15.67 -24.71 13.70
CA THR A 135 -16.34 -23.47 13.31
C THR A 135 -15.43 -22.63 12.43
N GLU A 136 -15.95 -22.02 11.37
CA GLU A 136 -15.20 -21.11 10.51
C GLU A 136 -16.09 -19.99 9.96
N GLN A 137 -15.62 -18.74 10.08
CA GLN A 137 -16.29 -17.60 9.48
C GLN A 137 -15.83 -17.47 8.02
N LEU A 138 -16.77 -17.45 7.06
CA LEU A 138 -16.38 -17.14 5.68
C LEU A 138 -16.13 -15.63 5.53
N PRO A 139 -15.08 -15.25 4.80
CA PRO A 139 -14.82 -13.85 4.51
C PRO A 139 -15.94 -13.23 3.66
N PRO A 140 -16.22 -11.93 3.82
CA PRO A 140 -17.18 -11.22 2.98
C PRO A 140 -16.86 -11.39 1.49
N GLY A 141 -17.89 -11.65 0.69
CA GLY A 141 -17.72 -11.87 -0.75
C GLY A 141 -17.50 -13.33 -1.16
N PHE A 142 -17.51 -14.27 -0.21
CA PHE A 142 -17.55 -15.71 -0.48
C PHE A 142 -18.87 -16.32 0.01
N SER A 143 -19.34 -17.37 -0.66
CA SER A 143 -20.56 -18.11 -0.33
C SER A 143 -20.27 -19.59 -0.20
N PHE A 144 -20.85 -20.22 0.83
CA PHE A 144 -20.89 -21.66 1.00
C PHE A 144 -21.84 -22.31 -0.03
N LEU A 145 -21.48 -23.50 -0.53
CA LEU A 145 -22.29 -24.31 -1.45
C LEU A 145 -22.68 -25.63 -0.77
N PRO A 146 -23.88 -25.70 -0.14
CA PRO A 146 -24.29 -26.86 0.64
C PRO A 146 -24.42 -28.14 -0.21
N ASP A 147 -24.96 -28.03 -1.43
CA ASP A 147 -25.22 -29.19 -2.29
C ASP A 147 -23.93 -29.86 -2.82
N SER A 148 -22.82 -29.10 -2.83
CA SER A 148 -21.50 -29.59 -3.22
C SER A 148 -20.66 -30.03 -2.02
N SER A 149 -21.18 -29.88 -0.80
CA SER A 149 -20.47 -30.13 0.47
C SER A 149 -21.02 -31.37 1.20
N ASP A 150 -20.26 -31.86 2.17
CA ASP A 150 -20.77 -32.91 3.05
C ASP A 150 -21.96 -32.40 3.88
N THR A 151 -22.99 -33.23 4.01
CA THR A 151 -24.28 -32.88 4.65
C THR A 151 -24.19 -32.59 6.16
N LEU A 152 -23.04 -32.86 6.78
CA LEU A 152 -22.77 -32.62 8.20
C LEU A 152 -22.39 -31.17 8.51
N PHE A 153 -22.07 -30.38 7.48
CA PHE A 153 -21.86 -28.95 7.63
C PHE A 153 -23.20 -28.21 7.78
N THR A 154 -23.22 -27.26 8.70
CA THR A 154 -24.33 -26.33 8.91
C THR A 154 -23.84 -24.91 8.70
N TRP A 155 -24.67 -24.09 8.06
CA TRP A 155 -24.34 -22.72 7.69
C TRP A 155 -25.40 -21.76 8.21
N ALA A 156 -24.99 -20.77 9.00
CA ALA A 156 -25.85 -19.70 9.48
C ALA A 156 -25.05 -18.40 9.63
N GLU A 157 -25.58 -17.30 9.08
CA GLU A 157 -25.05 -15.94 9.30
C GLU A 157 -23.54 -15.74 9.03
N GLY A 158 -22.97 -16.44 8.05
CA GLY A 158 -21.54 -16.31 7.77
C GLY A 158 -20.65 -17.33 8.51
N LEU A 159 -21.23 -18.12 9.42
CA LEU A 159 -20.53 -19.10 10.24
C LEU A 159 -20.83 -20.53 9.78
N LEU A 160 -19.78 -21.24 9.36
CA LEU A 160 -19.79 -22.65 9.06
C LEU A 160 -19.55 -23.44 10.34
N THR A 161 -20.33 -24.49 10.61
CA THR A 161 -20.16 -25.38 11.76
C THR A 161 -20.22 -26.85 11.33
N LEU A 162 -19.32 -27.67 11.87
CA LEU A 162 -19.28 -29.14 11.71
C LEU A 162 -19.13 -29.81 13.08
N LYS A 163 -19.88 -30.89 13.32
CA LYS A 163 -19.73 -31.75 14.50
C LYS A 163 -18.93 -33.01 14.16
N VAL A 164 -17.96 -33.35 14.99
CA VAL A 164 -17.02 -34.45 14.76
C VAL A 164 -17.01 -35.41 15.96
N ASN A 165 -17.14 -36.70 15.65
CA ASN A 165 -16.91 -37.81 16.59
C ASN A 165 -15.94 -38.81 15.95
N LEU A 166 -14.93 -39.24 16.70
CA LEU A 166 -13.83 -40.10 16.23
C LEU A 166 -13.46 -41.11 17.31
N ASN A 167 -13.40 -42.40 16.97
CA ASN A 167 -12.84 -43.40 17.88
C ASN A 167 -11.31 -43.30 17.92
N PRO A 168 -10.65 -43.94 18.90
CA PRO A 168 -9.19 -44.07 18.91
C PRO A 168 -8.68 -44.67 17.60
N GLY A 169 -7.68 -44.05 16.98
CA GLY A 169 -7.08 -44.48 15.72
C GLY A 169 -7.88 -44.13 14.46
N ASP A 170 -9.12 -43.64 14.57
CA ASP A 170 -9.93 -43.26 13.41
C ASP A 170 -9.35 -42.02 12.71
N GLU A 171 -9.47 -42.02 11.39
CA GLU A 171 -9.20 -40.90 10.51
C GLU A 171 -10.45 -40.61 9.67
N LYS A 172 -10.87 -39.34 9.60
CA LYS A 172 -12.00 -38.90 8.78
C LYS A 172 -11.70 -37.60 8.06
N ALA A 173 -12.08 -37.55 6.80
CA ALA A 173 -12.07 -36.35 5.97
C ALA A 173 -13.50 -35.77 5.87
N TYR A 174 -13.62 -34.45 5.96
CA TYR A 174 -14.87 -33.73 5.69
C TYR A 174 -14.61 -32.61 4.68
N ARG A 175 -15.43 -32.53 3.64
CA ARG A 175 -15.28 -31.57 2.55
C ARG A 175 -16.40 -30.54 2.55
N TYR A 176 -16.03 -29.27 2.45
CA TYR A 176 -16.96 -28.18 2.13
C TYR A 176 -16.48 -27.41 0.90
N VAL A 177 -17.44 -26.86 0.16
CA VAL A 177 -17.19 -26.07 -1.04
C VAL A 177 -17.72 -24.67 -0.84
N LEU A 178 -16.94 -23.69 -1.29
CA LEU A 178 -17.31 -22.28 -1.34
C LEU A 178 -16.96 -21.69 -2.70
N ARG A 179 -17.48 -20.50 -2.99
CA ARG A 179 -17.07 -19.73 -4.16
C ARG A 179 -17.07 -18.23 -3.86
N PRO A 180 -16.18 -17.43 -4.46
CA PRO A 180 -16.32 -15.99 -4.45
C PRO A 180 -17.58 -15.60 -5.25
N VAL A 181 -18.45 -14.78 -4.66
CA VAL A 181 -19.62 -14.18 -5.33
C VAL A 181 -19.33 -12.77 -5.86
N ARG A 182 -18.17 -12.23 -5.49
CA ARG A 182 -17.60 -10.98 -5.99
C ARG A 182 -16.09 -11.03 -5.80
N TYR A 183 -15.41 -10.08 -6.42
CA TYR A 183 -14.01 -9.81 -6.12
C TYR A 183 -13.86 -9.45 -4.67
N ALA A 184 -12.99 -10.18 -3.99
CA ALA A 184 -12.83 -10.13 -2.56
C ALA A 184 -11.51 -10.80 -2.18
N GLU A 185 -10.95 -10.35 -1.07
CA GLU A 185 -9.84 -11.01 -0.42
C GLU A 185 -10.27 -11.34 1.02
N GLY A 186 -9.84 -12.49 1.51
CA GLY A 186 -10.17 -12.92 2.86
C GLY A 186 -9.37 -14.11 3.32
N VAL A 187 -9.49 -14.43 4.61
CA VAL A 187 -8.76 -15.53 5.23
C VAL A 187 -9.75 -16.48 5.89
N LEU A 188 -9.66 -17.76 5.53
CA LEU A 188 -10.33 -18.85 6.22
C LEU A 188 -9.53 -19.20 7.48
N ASN A 189 -10.09 -18.86 8.64
CA ASN A 189 -9.47 -19.08 9.93
C ASN A 189 -10.38 -19.91 10.84
N GLY A 190 -10.51 -21.20 10.52
CA GLY A 190 -11.29 -22.14 11.30
C GLY A 190 -10.75 -22.35 12.71
N THR A 191 -11.62 -22.84 13.60
CA THR A 191 -11.27 -23.25 14.96
C THR A 191 -11.98 -24.57 15.25
N PHE A 192 -11.24 -25.55 15.72
CA PHE A 192 -11.79 -26.79 16.24
C PHE A 192 -11.73 -26.79 17.77
N THR A 193 -12.86 -27.09 18.41
CA THR A 193 -13.03 -27.10 19.87
C THR A 193 -13.54 -28.45 20.35
N TYR A 194 -13.04 -28.93 21.48
CA TYR A 194 -13.51 -30.15 22.14
C TYR A 194 -13.21 -30.09 23.63
N THR A 195 -13.85 -30.93 24.44
CA THR A 195 -13.67 -30.93 25.91
C THR A 195 -12.98 -32.21 26.37
N VAL A 196 -11.97 -32.07 27.22
CA VAL A 196 -11.27 -33.18 27.90
C VAL A 196 -11.33 -32.92 29.39
N ASN A 197 -11.92 -33.84 30.16
CA ASN A 197 -12.05 -33.75 31.62
C ASN A 197 -12.64 -32.41 32.11
N GLY A 198 -13.59 -31.84 31.35
CA GLY A 198 -14.22 -30.55 31.65
C GLY A 198 -13.46 -29.31 31.15
N GLU A 199 -12.24 -29.48 30.62
CA GLU A 199 -11.43 -28.40 30.06
C GLU A 199 -11.61 -28.31 28.54
N GLU A 200 -11.84 -27.10 28.01
CA GLU A 200 -11.92 -26.86 26.57
C GLU A 200 -10.52 -26.86 25.94
N ARG A 201 -10.36 -27.63 24.86
CA ARG A 201 -9.18 -27.67 24.00
C ARG A 201 -9.52 -27.05 22.66
N ARG A 202 -8.54 -26.34 22.07
CA ARG A 202 -8.69 -25.68 20.78
C ARG A 202 -7.54 -26.06 19.85
N ILE A 203 -7.87 -26.28 18.58
CA ILE A 203 -6.92 -26.49 17.49
C ILE A 203 -7.24 -25.49 16.40
N PHE A 204 -6.21 -24.80 15.93
CA PHE A 204 -6.30 -23.84 14.82
C PHE A 204 -5.62 -24.46 13.60
N PRO A 205 -6.37 -24.92 12.58
CA PRO A 205 -5.75 -25.33 11.34
C PRO A 205 -5.02 -24.14 10.69
N LYS A 206 -4.07 -24.45 9.79
CA LYS A 206 -3.33 -23.41 9.05
C LYS A 206 -4.32 -22.43 8.37
N PRO A 207 -4.18 -21.11 8.52
CA PRO A 207 -5.01 -20.16 7.80
C PRO A 207 -4.85 -20.29 6.28
N ILE A 208 -5.91 -20.04 5.53
CA ILE A 208 -5.89 -20.02 4.06
C ILE A 208 -6.35 -18.66 3.56
N THR A 209 -5.52 -17.99 2.78
CA THR A 209 -5.90 -16.77 2.07
C THR A 209 -6.61 -17.12 0.77
N LEU A 210 -7.78 -16.53 0.58
CA LEU A 210 -8.56 -16.59 -0.65
C LEU A 210 -8.54 -15.19 -1.27
N LYS A 211 -8.25 -15.11 -2.56
CA LYS A 211 -8.31 -13.85 -3.31
C LYS A 211 -8.95 -14.10 -4.66
N ALA A 212 -10.05 -13.40 -4.89
CA ALA A 212 -10.64 -13.20 -6.20
C ALA A 212 -10.32 -11.76 -6.62
N PRO A 213 -9.20 -11.51 -7.33
CA PRO A 213 -8.79 -10.17 -7.72
C PRO A 213 -9.66 -9.64 -8.86
N GLU A 214 -9.89 -8.33 -8.89
CA GLU A 214 -10.55 -7.68 -10.03
C GLU A 214 -9.83 -8.05 -11.34
N PRO A 215 -10.56 -8.19 -12.46
CA PRO A 215 -9.95 -8.63 -13.71
C PRO A 215 -9.20 -7.50 -14.40
N TYR A 216 -9.02 -6.34 -13.76
CA TYR A 216 -8.28 -5.24 -14.31
C TYR A 216 -7.49 -4.49 -13.24
N THR A 217 -6.49 -3.76 -13.69
CA THR A 217 -5.88 -2.66 -12.95
C THR A 217 -6.12 -1.37 -13.70
N LEU A 218 -6.29 -0.28 -12.96
CA LEU A 218 -6.56 1.02 -13.56
C LEU A 218 -5.67 2.08 -12.95
N THR A 219 -5.00 2.85 -13.80
CA THR A 219 -4.15 3.98 -13.42
C THR A 219 -4.61 5.23 -14.14
N GLN A 220 -4.74 6.32 -13.40
CA GLN A 220 -5.13 7.62 -13.91
C GLN A 220 -4.10 8.65 -13.46
N ILE A 221 -3.60 9.45 -14.40
CA ILE A 221 -2.60 10.49 -14.13
C ILE A 221 -3.01 11.76 -14.88
N LEU A 222 -3.01 12.88 -14.17
CA LEU A 222 -3.13 14.22 -14.76
C LEU A 222 -1.89 15.00 -14.36
N THR A 223 -1.02 15.33 -15.33
CA THR A 223 0.25 15.99 -15.04
C THR A 223 0.63 17.04 -16.11
N PRO A 224 1.02 18.26 -15.71
CA PRO A 224 0.91 18.81 -14.36
C PRO A 224 -0.52 19.30 -14.05
N GLN A 225 -0.94 19.24 -12.78
CA GLN A 225 -2.29 19.72 -12.36
C GLN A 225 -2.40 21.25 -12.26
N ARG A 226 -1.28 21.96 -12.43
CA ARG A 226 -1.19 23.41 -12.43
C ARG A 226 -0.34 23.82 -13.61
N ILE A 227 -0.92 24.62 -14.50
CA ILE A 227 -0.28 25.13 -15.71
C ILE A 227 -0.56 26.61 -15.85
N LEU A 228 0.23 27.26 -16.70
CA LEU A 228 -0.08 28.58 -17.23
C LEU A 228 -1.04 28.46 -18.41
N ASP A 229 -1.72 29.55 -18.79
CA ASP A 229 -2.74 29.56 -19.85
C ASP A 229 -2.19 29.42 -21.28
N ASP A 230 -0.87 29.34 -21.44
CA ASP A 230 -0.17 28.99 -22.69
C ASP A 230 0.56 27.64 -22.62
N GLU A 231 0.33 26.87 -21.56
CA GLU A 231 0.88 25.54 -21.34
C GLU A 231 -0.21 24.48 -21.49
N THR A 232 0.19 23.23 -21.72
CA THR A 232 -0.73 22.10 -21.79
C THR A 232 -0.51 21.14 -20.63
N SER A 233 -1.53 20.35 -20.30
CA SER A 233 -1.41 19.23 -19.36
C SER A 233 -1.62 17.91 -20.07
N GLU A 234 -0.92 16.87 -19.66
CA GLU A 234 -1.16 15.51 -20.15
C GLU A 234 -2.09 14.76 -19.20
N TYR A 235 -3.09 14.09 -19.76
CA TYR A 235 -3.94 13.15 -19.06
C TYR A 235 -3.71 11.74 -19.59
N VAL A 236 -3.42 10.80 -18.70
CA VAL A 236 -3.18 9.39 -19.02
C VAL A 236 -4.18 8.53 -18.26
N LEU A 237 -4.90 7.68 -18.99
CA LEU A 237 -5.71 6.61 -18.45
C LEU A 237 -5.17 5.28 -18.99
N LEU A 238 -4.75 4.40 -18.09
CA LEU A 238 -4.30 3.06 -18.39
C LEU A 238 -5.25 2.06 -17.75
N VAL A 239 -5.85 1.20 -18.56
CA VAL A 239 -6.67 0.07 -18.11
C VAL A 239 -5.99 -1.20 -18.58
N ASN A 240 -5.54 -2.06 -17.67
CA ASN A 240 -4.84 -3.30 -17.99
C ASN A 240 -5.70 -4.48 -17.59
N ASN A 241 -6.00 -5.38 -18.53
CA ASN A 241 -6.78 -6.59 -18.30
C ASN A 241 -5.90 -7.68 -17.67
N THR A 242 -5.95 -7.79 -16.34
CA THR A 242 -5.22 -8.79 -15.56
C THR A 242 -6.02 -10.05 -15.29
N GLY A 243 -7.27 -10.11 -15.76
CA GLY A 243 -8.17 -11.23 -15.57
C GLY A 243 -7.96 -12.37 -16.56
N ALA A 244 -8.71 -13.47 -16.37
CA ALA A 244 -8.68 -14.63 -17.26
C ALA A 244 -9.64 -14.55 -18.45
N LYS A 245 -10.34 -13.42 -18.63
CA LYS A 245 -11.39 -13.22 -19.65
C LYS A 245 -11.20 -11.90 -20.38
N LYS A 246 -11.79 -11.79 -21.58
CA LYS A 246 -11.88 -10.53 -22.32
C LYS A 246 -12.59 -9.46 -21.48
N LEU A 247 -12.16 -8.21 -21.64
CA LEU A 247 -12.69 -7.05 -20.93
C LEU A 247 -13.17 -6.00 -21.92
N ASN A 248 -14.47 -5.72 -21.92
CA ASN A 248 -15.04 -4.58 -22.65
C ASN A 248 -14.89 -3.32 -21.79
N VAL A 249 -14.10 -2.36 -22.25
CA VAL A 249 -13.84 -1.10 -21.53
C VAL A 249 -14.61 0.01 -22.23
N SER A 250 -15.56 0.63 -21.53
CA SER A 250 -16.16 1.89 -21.97
C SER A 250 -15.58 3.06 -21.17
N VAL A 251 -15.18 4.12 -21.85
CA VAL A 251 -14.65 5.34 -21.23
C VAL A 251 -15.51 6.52 -21.63
N GLN A 252 -16.00 7.27 -20.63
CA GLN A 252 -16.64 8.57 -20.82
C GLN A 252 -15.80 9.65 -20.15
N LEU A 253 -15.43 10.68 -20.91
CA LEU A 253 -14.75 11.87 -20.41
C LEU A 253 -15.69 13.06 -20.48
N PHE A 254 -15.83 13.78 -19.37
CA PHE A 254 -16.61 15.01 -19.30
C PHE A 254 -15.69 16.17 -18.95
N GLY A 255 -15.61 17.17 -19.83
CA GLY A 255 -14.77 18.34 -19.61
C GLY A 255 -15.05 19.49 -20.56
N PHE A 256 -14.66 20.69 -20.15
CA PHE A 256 -14.77 21.93 -20.93
C PHE A 256 -13.45 22.27 -21.64
N PHE A 257 -12.69 21.25 -22.05
CA PHE A 257 -11.44 21.42 -22.79
C PHE A 257 -11.62 20.97 -24.22
N ASP A 258 -10.80 21.51 -25.12
CA ASP A 258 -10.51 20.83 -26.38
C ASP A 258 -9.37 19.83 -26.15
N PHE A 259 -9.51 18.65 -26.75
CA PHE A 259 -8.51 17.59 -26.68
C PHE A 259 -7.69 17.59 -27.97
N LEU A 260 -6.37 17.65 -27.84
CA LEU A 260 -5.43 17.61 -28.96
C LEU A 260 -4.63 16.30 -28.98
N PRO A 261 -4.53 15.60 -30.13
CA PRO A 261 -5.39 15.69 -31.32
C PRO A 261 -6.80 15.10 -31.06
N SER A 262 -7.68 15.16 -32.07
CA SER A 262 -8.98 14.50 -32.00
C SER A 262 -8.84 13.02 -31.64
N LEU A 263 -9.60 12.55 -30.65
CA LEU A 263 -9.52 11.19 -30.16
C LEU A 263 -10.07 10.18 -31.16
N SER A 264 -9.17 9.42 -31.79
CA SER A 264 -9.55 8.28 -32.63
C SER A 264 -10.30 7.24 -31.79
N GLY A 265 -11.42 6.73 -32.29
CA GLY A 265 -12.25 5.74 -31.58
C GLY A 265 -13.23 6.33 -30.56
N PHE A 266 -13.27 7.66 -30.40
CA PHE A 266 -14.26 8.34 -29.56
C PHE A 266 -15.33 9.04 -30.38
N THR A 267 -16.54 9.08 -29.84
CA THR A 267 -17.63 9.92 -30.32
C THR A 267 -17.83 11.10 -29.36
N ARG A 268 -17.90 12.32 -29.89
CA ARG A 268 -18.15 13.54 -29.10
C ARG A 268 -19.63 13.90 -29.15
N THR A 269 -20.28 13.96 -28.00
CA THR A 269 -21.64 14.47 -27.83
C THR A 269 -21.61 15.63 -26.83
N GLY A 270 -21.55 16.87 -27.34
CA GLY A 270 -21.38 18.06 -26.50
C GLY A 270 -20.00 18.10 -25.82
N HIS A 271 -20.00 18.05 -24.48
CA HIS A 271 -18.79 18.03 -23.63
C HIS A 271 -18.39 16.63 -23.18
N THR A 272 -19.05 15.61 -23.72
CA THR A 272 -18.80 14.20 -23.40
C THR A 272 -18.10 13.52 -24.56
N TYR A 273 -17.03 12.80 -24.28
CA TYR A 273 -16.32 11.94 -25.22
C TYR A 273 -16.51 10.50 -24.78
N GLU A 274 -17.04 9.65 -25.65
CA GLU A 274 -17.33 8.25 -25.36
C GLU A 274 -16.57 7.33 -26.30
N GLY A 275 -15.82 6.39 -25.74
CA GLY A 275 -15.08 5.36 -26.46
C GLY A 275 -15.31 3.98 -25.86
N THR A 276 -15.19 2.94 -26.68
CA THR A 276 -15.29 1.55 -26.25
C THR A 276 -14.18 0.73 -26.88
N GLU A 277 -13.53 -0.12 -26.10
CA GLU A 277 -12.49 -1.03 -26.56
C GLU A 277 -12.73 -2.43 -25.97
N GLU A 278 -12.40 -3.48 -26.71
CA GLU A 278 -12.35 -4.85 -26.17
C GLU A 278 -10.89 -5.23 -25.96
N LEU A 279 -10.53 -5.66 -24.75
CA LEU A 279 -9.17 -6.08 -24.39
C LEU A 279 -9.10 -7.59 -24.22
N ASP A 280 -8.18 -8.24 -24.92
CA ASP A 280 -7.82 -9.63 -24.62
C ASP A 280 -7.06 -9.74 -23.29
N VAL A 281 -6.86 -10.98 -22.83
CA VAL A 281 -6.16 -11.26 -21.57
C VAL A 281 -4.71 -10.78 -21.65
N GLY A 282 -4.29 -9.95 -20.70
CA GLY A 282 -2.96 -9.36 -20.65
C GLY A 282 -2.77 -8.13 -21.55
N GLU A 283 -3.79 -7.72 -22.30
CA GLU A 283 -3.76 -6.47 -23.05
C GLU A 283 -4.11 -5.26 -22.18
N PHE A 284 -3.69 -4.08 -22.64
CA PHE A 284 -3.99 -2.83 -21.98
C PHE A 284 -4.54 -1.79 -22.96
N TYR A 285 -5.47 -0.99 -22.47
CA TYR A 285 -5.94 0.23 -23.10
C TYR A 285 -5.16 1.41 -22.53
N ASN A 286 -4.51 2.19 -23.39
CA ASN A 286 -3.81 3.40 -23.01
C ASN A 286 -4.41 4.61 -23.76
N LEU A 287 -4.96 5.54 -23.00
CA LEU A 287 -5.50 6.80 -23.49
C LEU A 287 -4.64 7.95 -22.99
N THR A 288 -3.95 8.61 -23.91
CA THR A 288 -3.16 9.81 -23.63
C THR A 288 -3.80 11.01 -24.30
N LEU A 289 -4.12 12.04 -23.52
CA LEU A 289 -4.75 13.27 -23.98
C LEU A 289 -3.84 14.44 -23.67
N THR A 290 -3.69 15.37 -24.61
CA THR A 290 -3.18 16.71 -24.30
C THR A 290 -4.39 17.62 -24.04
N LEU A 291 -4.45 18.16 -22.84
CA LEU A 291 -5.45 19.14 -22.41
C LEU A 291 -4.93 20.54 -22.71
N ASP A 292 -5.68 21.26 -23.53
CA ASP A 292 -5.40 22.64 -23.93
C ASP A 292 -6.56 23.53 -23.45
N PRO A 293 -6.47 24.11 -22.24
CA PRO A 293 -7.53 24.94 -21.71
C PRO A 293 -7.59 26.29 -22.44
N PRO A 294 -8.79 26.79 -22.78
CA PRO A 294 -8.90 28.02 -23.55
C PRO A 294 -8.56 29.29 -22.75
N GLU A 295 -8.69 29.26 -21.42
CA GLU A 295 -8.50 30.42 -20.55
C GLU A 295 -7.94 30.03 -19.17
N ALA A 296 -7.51 31.03 -18.40
CA ALA A 296 -7.20 30.83 -16.99
C ALA A 296 -8.46 30.51 -16.18
N GLY A 297 -8.37 29.53 -15.28
CA GLY A 297 -9.49 29.12 -14.46
C GLY A 297 -9.32 27.76 -13.80
N TRP A 298 -10.43 27.25 -13.30
CA TRP A 298 -10.51 25.92 -12.72
C TRP A 298 -11.30 25.02 -13.64
N TYR A 299 -10.69 23.91 -14.02
CA TYR A 299 -11.34 22.96 -14.88
C TYR A 299 -11.43 21.60 -14.20
N SER A 300 -12.56 20.93 -14.42
CA SER A 300 -12.81 19.58 -13.93
C SER A 300 -12.87 18.63 -15.11
N LEU A 301 -12.14 17.53 -15.01
CA LEU A 301 -12.23 16.39 -15.91
C LEU A 301 -12.83 15.23 -15.12
N ARG A 302 -14.08 14.89 -15.43
CA ARG A 302 -14.69 13.67 -14.89
C ARG A 302 -14.44 12.52 -15.85
N THR A 303 -13.90 11.44 -15.34
CA THR A 303 -13.67 10.21 -16.10
C THR A 303 -14.52 9.12 -15.51
N VAL A 304 -15.37 8.52 -16.32
CA VAL A 304 -16.13 7.32 -15.97
C VAL A 304 -15.59 6.17 -16.81
N VAL A 305 -15.09 5.12 -16.16
CA VAL A 305 -14.64 3.90 -16.83
C VAL A 305 -15.57 2.78 -16.41
N SER A 306 -16.13 2.09 -17.39
CA SER A 306 -16.99 0.93 -17.17
C SER A 306 -16.37 -0.31 -17.81
N PRO A 307 -15.39 -0.96 -17.15
CA PRO A 307 -14.94 -2.28 -17.56
C PRO A 307 -16.10 -3.27 -17.42
N ALA A 308 -16.15 -4.27 -18.28
CA ALA A 308 -17.16 -5.32 -18.20
C ALA A 308 -16.61 -6.63 -18.74
N THR A 309 -16.83 -7.71 -17.98
CA THR A 309 -16.69 -9.08 -18.45
C THR A 309 -18.07 -9.61 -18.87
N SER A 310 -18.14 -10.82 -19.42
CA SER A 310 -19.43 -11.48 -19.71
C SER A 310 -20.30 -11.71 -18.46
N GLU A 311 -19.72 -11.65 -17.27
CA GLU A 311 -20.40 -11.99 -16.01
C GLU A 311 -20.75 -10.77 -15.16
N ARG A 312 -20.01 -9.66 -15.35
CA ARG A 312 -20.12 -8.49 -14.48
C ARG A 312 -19.60 -7.23 -15.16
N SER A 313 -20.30 -6.12 -14.92
CA SER A 313 -19.82 -4.77 -15.17
C SER A 313 -19.29 -4.11 -13.90
N TYR A 314 -18.34 -3.22 -14.08
CA TYR A 314 -17.77 -2.35 -13.06
C TYR A 314 -17.99 -0.92 -13.49
N LEU A 315 -17.92 -0.02 -12.54
CA LEU A 315 -18.08 1.40 -12.76
C LEU A 315 -17.13 2.12 -11.83
N GLU A 316 -16.16 2.77 -12.42
CA GLU A 316 -15.21 3.61 -11.72
C GLU A 316 -15.38 5.06 -12.15
N THR A 317 -15.26 5.99 -11.22
CA THR A 317 -15.43 7.41 -11.50
C THR A 317 -14.35 8.22 -10.80
N TRP A 318 -13.68 9.09 -11.55
CA TRP A 318 -12.69 10.03 -11.04
C TRP A 318 -13.08 11.45 -11.41
N ASP A 319 -12.82 12.37 -10.50
CA ASP A 319 -12.89 13.81 -10.74
C ASP A 319 -11.47 14.38 -10.60
N SER A 320 -10.85 14.72 -11.72
CA SER A 320 -9.53 15.38 -11.76
C SER A 320 -9.71 16.89 -11.92
N ARG A 321 -8.79 17.66 -11.33
CA ARG A 321 -8.84 19.12 -11.37
C ARG A 321 -7.56 19.68 -11.98
N LEU A 322 -7.74 20.54 -12.98
CA LEU A 322 -6.67 21.34 -13.59
C LEU A 322 -6.83 22.80 -13.17
N VAL A 323 -5.74 23.40 -12.71
CA VAL A 323 -5.67 24.83 -12.39
C VAL A 323 -4.86 25.51 -13.47
N VAL A 324 -5.49 26.45 -14.15
CA VAL A 324 -4.86 27.22 -15.21
C VAL A 324 -4.71 28.63 -14.68
N THR A 325 -3.47 29.06 -14.48
CA THR A 325 -3.19 30.40 -13.97
C THR A 325 -2.86 31.29 -15.16
N ARG A 326 -3.43 32.50 -15.18
CA ARG A 326 -3.10 33.46 -16.22
C ARG A 326 -1.62 33.82 -16.10
N ARG A 327 -0.89 33.78 -17.21
CA ARG A 327 0.48 34.27 -17.23
C ARG A 327 0.47 35.79 -17.03
N THR A 328 1.31 36.25 -16.13
CA THR A 328 1.48 37.68 -15.82
C THR A 328 2.83 38.16 -16.35
N LEU A 329 2.88 39.42 -16.74
CA LEU A 329 4.13 40.08 -17.07
C LEU A 329 5.01 40.14 -15.80
N THR A 330 6.28 39.75 -15.90
CA THR A 330 7.19 39.76 -14.76
C THR A 330 8.02 41.05 -14.76
N PRO A 331 7.78 41.99 -13.83
CA PRO A 331 8.63 43.16 -13.68
C PRO A 331 10.00 42.79 -13.09
N ILE A 332 11.07 43.34 -13.64
CA ILE A 332 12.45 43.15 -13.18
C ILE A 332 13.08 44.51 -12.90
N LEU A 333 13.61 44.67 -11.69
CA LEU A 333 14.43 45.82 -11.29
C LEU A 333 15.91 45.45 -11.27
N VAL A 334 16.67 46.01 -12.22
CA VAL A 334 18.12 45.90 -12.27
C VAL A 334 18.71 47.11 -11.54
N LEU A 335 19.40 46.81 -10.43
CA LEU A 335 20.03 47.75 -9.51
C LEU A 335 21.42 47.19 -9.18
N PRO A 336 22.42 48.05 -8.93
CA PRO A 336 23.68 47.63 -8.35
C PRO A 336 23.47 47.01 -6.95
N GLU A 337 24.41 46.19 -6.48
CA GLU A 337 24.32 45.55 -5.16
C GLU A 337 24.47 46.58 -4.02
N GLU A 338 25.38 47.53 -4.20
CA GLU A 338 25.61 48.67 -3.33
C GLU A 338 25.85 49.94 -4.16
N ILE A 339 25.61 51.10 -3.55
CA ILE A 339 25.92 52.42 -4.12
C ILE A 339 26.67 53.25 -3.10
N HIS A 340 27.65 54.04 -3.53
CA HIS A 340 28.41 54.91 -2.64
C HIS A 340 27.78 56.30 -2.58
N GLU A 341 27.74 56.91 -1.39
CA GLU A 341 27.24 58.28 -1.20
C GLU A 341 27.85 59.25 -2.23
N GLY A 342 27.01 60.09 -2.83
CA GLY A 342 27.44 61.08 -3.83
C GLY A 342 27.78 60.53 -5.22
N GLU A 343 27.86 59.21 -5.43
CA GLU A 343 28.17 58.63 -6.74
C GLU A 343 26.93 58.48 -7.63
N PRO A 344 27.07 58.67 -8.96
CA PRO A 344 26.01 58.38 -9.91
C PRO A 344 25.81 56.87 -10.07
N PHE A 345 24.55 56.43 -10.15
CA PHE A 345 24.19 55.05 -10.46
C PHE A 345 22.96 55.00 -11.37
N THR A 346 22.75 53.87 -12.04
CA THR A 346 21.63 53.67 -12.95
C THR A 346 20.68 52.60 -12.43
N VAL A 347 19.38 52.87 -12.53
CA VAL A 347 18.30 51.91 -12.30
C VAL A 347 17.65 51.60 -13.63
N ARG A 348 17.50 50.30 -13.93
CA ARG A 348 16.83 49.84 -15.15
C ARG A 348 15.63 48.97 -14.79
N ALA A 349 14.47 49.33 -15.30
CA ALA A 349 13.22 48.60 -15.14
C ALA A 349 12.89 47.88 -16.45
N ILE A 350 12.68 46.56 -16.36
CA ILE A 350 12.42 45.69 -17.51
C ILE A 350 11.09 44.97 -17.26
N ALA A 351 10.28 44.83 -18.30
CA ALA A 351 9.19 43.87 -18.32
C ALA A 351 9.65 42.61 -19.05
N ASP A 352 9.51 41.47 -18.40
CA ASP A 352 9.80 40.16 -18.98
C ASP A 352 8.50 39.42 -19.29
N ASN A 353 8.32 39.06 -20.57
CA ASN A 353 7.26 38.19 -21.02
C ASN A 353 7.84 36.82 -21.35
N THR A 354 7.88 35.95 -20.35
CA THR A 354 8.36 34.57 -20.49
C THR A 354 7.36 33.66 -21.21
N GLY A 355 6.17 34.16 -21.58
CA GLY A 355 5.15 33.40 -22.29
C GLY A 355 5.49 33.18 -23.74
N SER A 356 4.99 32.11 -24.33
CA SER A 356 5.33 31.74 -25.71
C SER A 356 4.31 32.18 -26.76
N GLN A 357 3.10 32.57 -26.33
CA GLN A 357 1.99 32.83 -27.26
C GLN A 357 1.33 34.21 -27.12
N THR A 358 1.44 34.84 -25.95
CA THR A 358 0.68 36.05 -25.64
C THR A 358 1.55 37.29 -25.66
N ASP A 359 1.17 38.28 -26.47
CA ASP A 359 1.76 39.62 -26.42
C ASP A 359 1.04 40.47 -25.36
N PHE A 360 1.79 41.29 -24.63
CA PHE A 360 1.24 42.24 -23.67
C PHE A 360 1.46 43.67 -24.11
N THR A 361 0.45 44.52 -23.94
CA THR A 361 0.60 45.98 -24.10
C THR A 361 0.68 46.64 -22.74
N ILE A 362 1.84 47.22 -22.44
CA ILE A 362 2.04 48.04 -21.25
C ILE A 362 1.44 49.42 -21.49
N LEU A 363 0.54 49.82 -20.59
CA LEU A 363 -0.18 51.10 -20.64
C LEU A 363 0.64 52.20 -19.97
N GLY A 364 1.35 51.85 -18.89
CA GLY A 364 2.24 52.75 -18.16
C GLY A 364 3.04 51.99 -17.10
N ALA A 365 4.17 52.56 -16.71
CA ALA A 365 4.99 52.07 -15.62
C ALA A 365 5.51 53.27 -14.83
N THR A 366 5.69 53.11 -13.53
CA THR A 366 6.10 54.16 -12.61
C THR A 366 7.12 53.57 -11.64
N LEU A 367 8.28 54.21 -11.55
CA LEU A 367 9.32 53.89 -10.59
C LEU A 367 9.26 54.93 -9.47
N THR A 368 9.03 54.45 -8.25
CA THR A 368 9.06 55.28 -7.04
C THR A 368 10.23 54.88 -6.15
N SER A 369 10.71 55.82 -5.37
CA SER A 369 11.75 55.58 -4.37
C SER A 369 11.47 56.33 -3.08
N THR A 370 11.98 55.79 -1.99
CA THR A 370 12.00 56.48 -0.68
C THR A 370 12.82 57.78 -0.67
N HIS A 371 13.74 57.98 -1.61
CA HIS A 371 14.72 59.09 -1.60
C HIS A 371 14.80 59.89 -2.92
N PHE A 372 14.10 59.46 -3.96
CA PHE A 372 14.12 60.10 -5.27
C PHE A 372 12.71 60.40 -5.74
N ASP A 373 12.59 61.43 -6.59
CA ASP A 373 11.34 61.75 -7.26
C ASP A 373 10.88 60.59 -8.14
N GLU A 374 9.58 60.56 -8.40
CA GLU A 374 8.95 59.55 -9.23
C GLU A 374 9.39 59.66 -10.69
N GLU A 375 9.71 58.52 -11.30
CA GLU A 375 10.07 58.42 -12.71
C GLU A 375 9.02 57.65 -13.52
N GLN A 376 8.65 58.19 -14.68
CA GLN A 376 7.62 57.62 -15.55
C GLN A 376 8.24 56.80 -16.67
N GLY A 377 7.90 55.51 -16.72
CA GLY A 377 8.34 54.56 -17.74
C GLY A 377 7.52 54.64 -19.02
N LYS A 378 8.06 54.03 -20.08
CA LYS A 378 7.44 53.95 -21.41
C LYS A 378 6.45 52.79 -21.47
N GLY A 379 5.28 53.05 -22.05
CA GLY A 379 4.38 52.00 -22.50
C GLY A 379 4.87 51.29 -23.77
N GLY A 380 4.08 50.32 -24.22
CA GLY A 380 4.25 49.64 -25.50
C GLY A 380 4.11 48.12 -25.41
N VAL A 381 4.27 47.47 -26.57
CA VAL A 381 4.08 46.02 -26.69
C VAL A 381 5.34 45.27 -26.26
N VAL A 382 5.15 44.23 -25.45
CA VAL A 382 6.13 43.20 -25.09
C VAL A 382 5.69 41.92 -25.77
N LEU A 383 6.44 41.50 -26.79
CA LEU A 383 6.12 40.30 -27.55
C LEU A 383 6.35 39.06 -26.68
N ALA A 384 5.64 37.97 -27.00
CA ALA A 384 5.87 36.67 -26.39
C ALA A 384 7.37 36.26 -26.48
N GLY A 385 7.92 35.79 -25.36
CA GLY A 385 9.29 35.31 -25.23
C GLY A 385 10.35 36.41 -25.24
N THR A 386 9.95 37.67 -25.08
CA THR A 386 10.85 38.83 -25.14
C THR A 386 10.82 39.66 -23.87
N THR A 387 11.87 40.45 -23.68
CA THR A 387 11.93 41.50 -22.65
C THR A 387 11.77 42.88 -23.29
N ARG A 388 11.31 43.84 -22.51
CA ARG A 388 11.21 45.25 -22.91
C ARG A 388 11.70 46.17 -21.81
N ASP A 389 12.56 47.11 -22.19
CA ASP A 389 12.95 48.21 -21.30
C ASP A 389 11.79 49.17 -21.09
N LEU A 390 11.41 49.34 -19.82
CA LEU A 390 10.36 50.26 -19.40
C LEU A 390 10.95 51.64 -19.11
N LEU A 391 12.06 51.65 -18.39
CA LEU A 391 12.71 52.86 -17.90
C LEU A 391 14.19 52.57 -17.66
N GLU A 392 15.02 53.55 -17.95
CA GLU A 392 16.41 53.63 -17.50
C GLU A 392 16.61 55.04 -16.94
N ALA A 393 16.94 55.14 -15.65
CA ALA A 393 17.09 56.41 -14.94
C ALA A 393 18.42 56.43 -14.19
N SER A 394 19.12 57.56 -14.28
CA SER A 394 20.35 57.81 -13.54
C SER A 394 20.09 58.73 -12.35
N PHE A 395 20.53 58.29 -11.18
CA PHE A 395 20.41 59.04 -9.93
C PHE A 395 21.80 59.28 -9.35
N THR A 396 21.88 60.20 -8.38
CA THR A 396 23.06 60.38 -7.54
C THR A 396 22.72 59.89 -6.14
N ALA A 397 23.52 58.98 -5.58
CA ALA A 397 23.25 58.43 -4.26
C ALA A 397 23.20 59.55 -3.21
N PRO A 398 22.19 59.57 -2.32
CA PRO A 398 22.09 60.60 -1.30
C PRO A 398 23.22 60.45 -0.28
N ASN A 399 23.58 61.54 0.38
CA ASN A 399 24.59 61.54 1.47
C ASN A 399 23.99 61.01 2.78
N VAL A 400 23.36 59.84 2.72
CA VAL A 400 22.81 59.12 3.87
C VAL A 400 23.10 57.63 3.73
N THR A 401 23.73 57.04 4.74
CA THR A 401 23.91 55.59 4.82
C THR A 401 22.59 54.88 5.12
N GLY A 402 22.31 53.78 4.45
CA GLY A 402 21.13 52.97 4.72
C GLY A 402 20.56 52.30 3.48
N ASN A 403 19.36 51.72 3.61
CA ASN A 403 18.70 51.07 2.48
C ASN A 403 17.77 52.05 1.75
N ILE A 404 17.92 52.16 0.44
CA ILE A 404 16.92 52.79 -0.43
C ILE A 404 16.05 51.71 -1.02
N THR A 405 14.73 51.89 -0.91
CA THR A 405 13.75 50.99 -1.55
C THR A 405 13.26 51.63 -2.84
N PHE A 406 13.34 50.86 -3.93
CA PHE A 406 12.74 51.18 -5.22
C PHE A 406 11.52 50.29 -5.43
N THR A 407 10.42 50.88 -5.87
CA THR A 407 9.19 50.17 -6.20
C THR A 407 8.77 50.51 -7.62
N LEU A 408 8.75 49.50 -8.48
CA LEU A 408 8.23 49.56 -9.83
C LEU A 408 6.78 49.10 -9.81
N THR A 409 5.86 49.94 -10.27
CA THR A 409 4.45 49.57 -10.51
C THR A 409 4.08 49.86 -11.95
N GLY A 410 3.09 49.16 -12.49
CA GLY A 410 2.58 49.50 -13.81
C GLY A 410 1.31 48.77 -14.16
N GLU A 411 0.74 49.16 -15.29
CA GLU A 411 -0.49 48.62 -15.83
C GLU A 411 -0.23 48.04 -17.22
N TYR A 412 -0.77 46.87 -17.49
CA TYR A 412 -0.66 46.20 -18.78
C TYR A 412 -1.96 45.51 -19.13
N ARG A 413 -2.13 45.17 -20.39
CA ARG A 413 -3.26 44.36 -20.84
C ARG A 413 -2.83 43.41 -21.94
N GLU A 414 -3.52 42.29 -22.00
CA GLU A 414 -3.56 41.44 -23.19
C GLU A 414 -4.67 41.94 -24.13
N GLU A 415 -4.52 41.71 -25.43
CA GLU A 415 -5.52 42.11 -26.42
C GLU A 415 -6.89 41.48 -26.09
N GLY A 416 -7.94 42.30 -26.08
CA GLY A 416 -9.30 41.84 -25.75
C GLY A 416 -9.57 41.50 -24.28
N LYS A 417 -8.55 41.44 -23.41
CA LYS A 417 -8.72 41.14 -21.97
C LYS A 417 -8.71 42.40 -21.10
N GLU A 418 -9.09 42.19 -19.84
CA GLU A 418 -9.05 43.22 -18.79
C GLU A 418 -7.62 43.66 -18.46
N GLN A 419 -7.51 44.93 -18.04
CA GLN A 419 -6.27 45.52 -17.56
C GLN A 419 -5.81 44.85 -16.26
N GLN A 420 -4.50 44.65 -16.14
CA GLN A 420 -3.82 44.06 -15.00
C GLN A 420 -2.72 45.01 -14.51
N THR A 421 -2.28 44.79 -13.28
CA THR A 421 -1.19 45.56 -12.65
C THR A 421 -0.02 44.66 -12.33
N PHE A 422 1.21 45.16 -12.46
CA PHE A 422 2.41 44.51 -11.93
C PHE A 422 3.08 45.37 -10.87
N ARG A 423 3.84 44.74 -9.97
CA ARG A 423 4.66 45.41 -8.96
C ARG A 423 5.94 44.62 -8.67
N GLU A 424 7.07 45.31 -8.58
CA GLU A 424 8.35 44.78 -8.09
C GLU A 424 8.95 45.75 -7.08
N GLU A 425 9.58 45.23 -6.02
CA GLU A 425 10.25 46.04 -5.01
C GLU A 425 11.66 45.51 -4.77
N LYS A 426 12.67 46.39 -4.83
CA LYS A 426 14.05 46.01 -4.58
C LYS A 426 14.75 47.07 -3.73
N ARG A 427 15.65 46.60 -2.86
CA ARG A 427 16.42 47.43 -1.95
C ARG A 427 17.88 47.45 -2.38
N VAL A 428 18.52 48.61 -2.22
CA VAL A 428 19.96 48.80 -2.42
C VAL A 428 20.55 49.47 -1.20
N LEU A 429 21.74 49.03 -0.80
CA LEU A 429 22.48 49.61 0.32
C LEU A 429 23.30 50.81 -0.16
N VAL A 430 23.14 51.95 0.50
CA VAL A 430 24.02 53.11 0.39
C VAL A 430 25.13 52.95 1.42
N VAL A 431 26.36 52.82 0.93
CA VAL A 431 27.57 52.79 1.74
C VAL A 431 28.22 54.18 1.73
N PRO A 432 28.89 54.60 2.84
CA PRO A 432 29.63 55.85 2.86
C PRO A 432 30.58 55.93 1.67
N GLU A 433 30.80 57.14 1.16
CA GLU A 433 31.93 57.40 0.29
C GLU A 433 33.18 56.97 1.07
N THR A 434 33.81 55.86 0.67
CA THR A 434 35.10 55.50 1.21
C THR A 434 36.00 56.66 0.86
N LEU A 435 36.33 57.49 1.86
CA LEU A 435 37.37 58.50 1.74
C LEU A 435 38.54 57.76 1.12
N HIS A 436 38.77 57.98 -0.17
CA HIS A 436 39.99 57.58 -0.82
C HIS A 436 41.04 58.38 -0.09
N GLU A 437 41.60 57.75 0.95
CA GLU A 437 42.73 58.23 1.70
C GLU A 437 43.78 58.49 0.63
N THR A 438 43.91 59.77 0.29
CA THR A 438 44.72 60.23 -0.82
C THR A 438 46.13 60.01 -0.30
N ALA A 439 46.66 58.82 -0.56
CA ALA A 439 48.00 58.43 -0.19
C ALA A 439 48.96 59.36 -0.96
N GLY A 440 49.32 60.46 -0.31
CA GLY A 440 50.08 61.54 -0.92
C GLY A 440 50.83 62.37 0.12
N ALA A 441 51.90 61.81 0.69
CA ALA A 441 53.12 62.55 1.05
C ALA A 441 54.30 61.59 1.29
N GLU A 442 55.31 61.68 0.43
CA GLU A 442 56.62 61.02 0.49
C GLU A 442 57.43 61.36 1.76
N PRO A 443 58.53 60.64 2.03
CA PRO A 443 59.80 61.37 1.87
C PRO A 443 60.87 60.58 1.13
N GLY A 444 61.64 61.28 0.30
CA GLY A 444 62.81 60.74 -0.38
C GLY A 444 63.89 60.24 0.58
N SER A 445 64.61 59.20 0.17
CA SER A 445 65.95 58.88 0.67
C SER A 445 66.70 58.02 -0.34
N THR A 446 67.92 58.47 -0.60
CA THR A 446 68.98 57.90 -1.42
C THR A 446 69.34 56.45 -1.13
N GLY A 447 69.58 55.69 -2.21
CA GLY A 447 70.62 54.66 -2.36
C GLY A 447 70.63 53.45 -1.41
N THR A 448 70.61 52.24 -1.97
CA THR A 448 71.77 51.32 -2.09
C THR A 448 71.28 49.97 -2.63
N THR A 449 72.04 49.41 -3.57
CA THR A 449 71.92 48.08 -4.17
C THR A 449 71.81 46.95 -3.14
N GLY A 450 70.90 46.00 -3.35
CA GLY A 450 70.83 44.75 -2.60
C GLY A 450 69.80 43.77 -3.15
N SER A 451 70.29 42.78 -3.90
CA SER A 451 69.61 41.56 -4.35
C SER A 451 68.79 40.88 -3.25
N LEU A 452 67.59 40.36 -3.59
CA LEU A 452 67.21 38.97 -3.33
C LEU A 452 65.83 38.65 -3.95
N THR A 453 65.84 37.55 -4.70
CA THR A 453 64.75 36.77 -5.29
C THR A 453 63.71 36.29 -4.28
N GLY A 454 62.43 36.28 -4.66
CA GLY A 454 61.38 35.60 -3.91
C GLY A 454 60.04 35.55 -4.66
N ASN A 455 59.80 34.42 -5.31
CA ASN A 455 58.55 34.03 -5.99
C ASN A 455 57.29 34.20 -5.13
N LEU A 456 56.16 34.56 -5.77
CA LEU A 456 54.85 33.90 -5.62
C LEU A 456 53.82 34.55 -6.57
N SER A 457 53.74 34.03 -7.80
CA SER A 457 52.65 34.31 -8.75
C SER A 457 51.57 33.24 -8.59
N GLY A 458 50.46 33.57 -7.93
CA GLY A 458 49.22 32.79 -7.95
C GLY A 458 48.25 33.38 -8.97
N ASN A 459 48.34 32.94 -10.23
CA ASN A 459 47.37 33.26 -11.28
C ASN A 459 46.23 32.24 -11.24
N LEU A 460 45.03 32.67 -10.85
CA LEU A 460 43.78 31.94 -11.04
C LEU A 460 43.16 32.42 -12.36
N SER A 461 43.50 31.73 -13.46
CA SER A 461 42.78 31.83 -14.73
C SER A 461 42.07 30.49 -14.98
N GLY A 462 40.77 30.44 -14.70
CA GLY A 462 39.90 29.32 -15.06
C GLY A 462 39.52 29.40 -16.54
N ASN A 463 40.09 28.51 -17.36
CA ASN A 463 39.65 28.28 -18.74
C ASN A 463 38.37 27.44 -18.72
N LEU A 464 37.30 27.95 -19.35
CA LEU A 464 36.15 27.17 -19.79
C LEU A 464 36.51 26.50 -21.13
N THR A 465 36.77 25.19 -21.08
CA THR A 465 36.93 24.34 -22.26
C THR A 465 35.56 23.93 -22.80
N ALA A 466 35.21 24.44 -23.98
CA ALA A 466 34.15 23.89 -24.81
C ALA A 466 34.68 22.63 -25.52
N SER A 467 34.10 21.46 -25.23
CA SER A 467 34.35 20.23 -25.98
C SER A 467 33.39 20.16 -27.17
N ASN A 468 33.91 20.48 -28.36
CA ASN A 468 33.34 20.09 -29.64
C ASN A 468 33.72 18.63 -29.89
N GLU A 469 32.76 17.71 -29.89
CA GLU A 469 32.89 16.40 -30.53
C GLU A 469 32.14 16.41 -31.86
N THR A 470 32.91 16.55 -32.94
CA THR A 470 32.56 16.09 -34.28
C THR A 470 32.84 14.60 -34.39
N ASN A 471 31.89 13.80 -34.90
CA ASN A 471 32.24 12.55 -35.57
C ASN A 471 31.26 12.20 -36.70
N ASN A 472 31.86 12.21 -37.90
CA ASN A 472 31.69 11.34 -39.06
C ASN A 472 30.30 10.86 -39.50
N THR A 473 29.93 11.38 -40.67
CA THR A 473 29.13 10.75 -41.71
C THR A 473 29.88 9.58 -42.36
N ASP A 474 29.23 8.42 -42.49
CA ASP A 474 29.50 7.50 -43.60
C ASP A 474 28.20 6.78 -44.03
N THR A 475 28.12 6.53 -45.33
CA THR A 475 26.92 6.22 -46.14
C THR A 475 26.75 4.73 -46.42
N GLY A 476 25.51 4.23 -46.46
CA GLY A 476 25.17 2.98 -47.15
C GLY A 476 23.88 2.30 -46.66
N PRO A 477 22.95 1.89 -47.54
CA PRO A 477 21.58 1.55 -47.17
C PRO A 477 21.37 0.04 -46.93
N ASP A 478 20.40 -0.32 -46.07
CA ASP A 478 19.41 -1.39 -46.30
C ASP A 478 18.41 -1.47 -45.12
N GLU A 479 17.27 -2.08 -45.41
CA GLU A 479 15.93 -1.93 -44.82
C GLU A 479 15.63 -2.70 -43.49
N VAL A 480 14.46 -2.39 -42.88
CA VAL A 480 13.59 -3.23 -41.96
C VAL A 480 13.75 -2.99 -40.42
N PRO A 481 12.68 -3.00 -39.54
CA PRO A 481 12.14 -1.75 -38.99
C PRO A 481 12.03 -1.68 -37.43
N SER A 482 11.72 -0.45 -36.97
CA SER A 482 11.03 -0.06 -35.72
C SER A 482 10.90 -1.06 -34.55
N GLY A 483 11.80 -0.93 -33.57
CA GLY A 483 11.63 -1.46 -32.20
C GLY A 483 12.15 -0.55 -31.08
N GLY A 484 12.55 0.69 -31.40
CA GLY A 484 13.35 1.54 -30.49
C GLY A 484 12.55 2.41 -29.51
N PHE A 485 11.24 2.61 -29.72
CA PHE A 485 10.48 3.60 -28.94
C PHE A 485 9.94 3.05 -27.61
N ILE A 486 9.51 1.79 -27.60
CA ILE A 486 8.91 1.13 -26.41
C ILE A 486 9.94 0.94 -25.29
N VAL A 487 11.18 0.56 -25.63
CA VAL A 487 12.25 0.35 -24.64
C VAL A 487 12.71 1.65 -23.99
N ARG A 488 12.70 2.77 -24.74
CA ARG A 488 13.08 4.09 -24.18
C ARG A 488 12.00 4.66 -23.25
N PHE A 489 10.72 4.42 -23.55
CA PHE A 489 9.62 4.85 -22.68
C PHE A 489 9.57 4.04 -21.37
N LEU A 490 9.68 2.71 -21.44
CA LEU A 490 9.67 1.85 -20.24
C LEU A 490 10.87 2.12 -19.31
N ASN A 491 12.05 2.43 -19.86
CA ASN A 491 13.21 2.79 -19.06
C ASN A 491 13.07 4.17 -18.37
N ARG A 492 12.36 5.13 -19.00
CA ARG A 492 12.07 6.44 -18.37
C ARG A 492 11.01 6.31 -17.27
N LEU A 493 9.98 5.48 -17.48
CA LEU A 493 8.95 5.21 -16.47
C LEU A 493 9.53 4.48 -15.25
N ALA A 494 10.41 3.49 -15.47
CA ALA A 494 11.09 2.77 -14.39
C ALA A 494 12.09 3.66 -13.61
N ALA A 495 12.76 4.60 -14.27
CA ALA A 495 13.63 5.57 -13.61
C ALA A 495 12.84 6.59 -12.77
N TRP A 496 11.67 7.02 -13.27
CA TRP A 496 10.77 7.93 -12.56
C TRP A 496 10.16 7.27 -11.31
N LEU A 497 9.68 6.02 -11.42
CA LEU A 497 9.14 5.27 -10.28
C LEU A 497 10.19 5.00 -9.19
N LYS A 498 11.47 4.82 -9.56
CA LYS A 498 12.59 4.67 -8.61
C LYS A 498 12.99 5.96 -7.88
N SER A 499 12.54 7.13 -8.33
CA SER A 499 12.78 8.39 -7.60
C SER A 499 11.70 8.71 -6.57
N PHE A 500 10.60 7.96 -6.57
CA PHE A 500 9.43 8.19 -5.71
C PHE A 500 9.28 7.19 -4.55
N PHE A 501 9.99 6.05 -4.61
CA PHE A 501 10.13 5.06 -3.54
C PHE A 501 11.60 4.94 -3.15
#